data_AF-A0A4R1FB73-F1
#
_entry.id   AF-A0A4R1FB73-F1
#
_cell.length_a   1.000
_cell.length_b   1.000
_cell.length_c   1.000
_cell.angle_alpha   90.00
_cell.angle_beta   90.00
_cell.angle_gamma   90.00
#
_symmetry.space_group_name_H-M   'P 1'
#
loop_
_entity.id
_entity.type
_entity.pdbx_description
1 polymer ?
#
loop_
_entity_poly.entity_id
_entity_poly.type
_entity_poly.pdbx_seq_one_letter_code
_entity_poly.pdbx_strand_id
1 'polypeptide(L)'
;MHSGSMTDYDSVNDANAAAAEAAGWPDLTGAPKQIPWGIACRADKVRELEATNLPEVEKARWREAMLRETRAGEWIDYRKQHWATPGLMHFTEEERTAILGN
;
A
#
# COMPACT_ATOMS: atom_id res chain seq x y z
N MET A 1 -10.68 -25.52 -16.13
CA MET A 1 -9.26 -25.40 -15.72
C MET A 1 -8.86 -23.94 -15.91
N HIS A 2 -8.85 -23.14 -14.85
CA HIS A 2 -8.41 -21.74 -14.91
C HIS A 2 -6.93 -21.69 -14.55
N SER A 3 -6.08 -21.82 -15.57
CA SER A 3 -4.66 -21.50 -15.46
C SER A 3 -4.51 -20.00 -15.71
N GLY A 4 -4.81 -19.17 -14.71
CA GLY A 4 -4.24 -17.82 -14.66
C GLY A 4 -2.75 -18.02 -14.51
N SER A 5 -1.98 -17.73 -15.55
CA SER A 5 -0.57 -18.12 -15.62
C SER A 5 0.20 -17.35 -14.55
N MET A 6 1.11 -18.04 -13.85
CA MET A 6 2.10 -17.44 -12.95
C MET A 6 2.82 -16.24 -13.59
N THR A 7 2.94 -16.23 -14.93
CA THR A 7 3.46 -15.14 -15.76
C THR A 7 2.68 -13.83 -15.67
N ASP A 8 1.35 -13.88 -15.53
CA ASP A 8 0.52 -12.67 -15.39
C ASP A 8 0.74 -12.05 -14.01
N TYR A 9 0.98 -12.88 -12.99
CA TYR A 9 1.26 -12.43 -11.63
C TYR A 9 2.64 -11.76 -11.54
N ASP A 10 3.66 -12.34 -12.18
CA ASP A 10 5.01 -11.78 -12.22
C ASP A 10 5.03 -10.41 -12.93
N SER A 11 4.33 -10.28 -14.07
CA SER A 11 4.27 -9.00 -14.80
C SER A 11 3.53 -7.88 -14.05
N VAL A 12 2.48 -8.20 -13.29
CA VAL A 12 1.80 -7.22 -12.42
C VAL A 12 2.70 -6.80 -11.25
N ASN A 13 3.46 -7.73 -10.68
CA ASN A 13 4.41 -7.42 -9.61
C ASN A 13 5.54 -6.50 -10.10
N ASP A 14 6.07 -6.76 -11.29
CA ASP A 14 7.12 -5.92 -11.90
C ASP A 14 6.59 -4.51 -12.21
N ALA A 15 5.37 -4.39 -12.76
CA ALA A 15 4.75 -3.09 -13.01
C ALA A 15 4.49 -2.30 -11.71
N ASN A 16 4.07 -2.99 -10.65
CA ASN A 16 3.86 -2.39 -9.34
C ASN A 16 5.19 -1.95 -8.69
N ALA A 17 6.28 -2.70 -8.88
CA ALA A 17 7.61 -2.32 -8.42
C ALA A 17 8.14 -1.08 -9.17
N ALA A 18 8.02 -1.05 -10.49
CA ALA A 18 8.40 0.11 -11.30
C ALA A 18 7.58 1.36 -10.94
N ALA A 19 6.29 1.21 -10.66
CA ALA A 19 5.44 2.32 -10.22
C ALA A 19 5.84 2.87 -8.84
N ALA A 20 6.19 1.98 -7.90
CA ALA A 20 6.68 2.38 -6.58
C ALA A 20 8.01 3.14 -6.66
N GLU A 21 8.93 2.68 -7.52
CA GLU A 21 10.21 3.34 -7.78
C GLU A 21 10.01 4.72 -8.41
N ALA A 22 9.19 4.80 -9.48
CA ALA A 22 8.87 6.06 -10.15
C ALA A 22 8.18 7.08 -9.22
N ALA A 23 7.39 6.59 -8.25
CA ALA A 23 6.72 7.41 -7.25
C ALA A 23 7.60 7.74 -6.02
N GLY A 24 8.85 7.25 -5.97
CA GLY A 24 9.78 7.51 -4.87
C GLY A 24 9.32 6.95 -3.52
N TRP A 25 8.61 5.82 -3.52
CA TRP A 25 8.11 5.22 -2.29
C TRP A 25 9.26 4.66 -1.44
N PRO A 26 9.15 4.69 -0.09
CA PRO A 26 10.15 4.08 0.78
C PRO A 26 10.38 2.59 0.47
N ASP A 27 11.62 2.13 0.63
CA ASP A 27 11.94 0.72 0.46
C ASP A 27 11.24 -0.14 1.52
N LEU A 28 10.88 -1.37 1.14
CA LEU A 28 10.36 -2.35 2.07
C LEU A 28 11.48 -3.17 2.72
N THR A 29 11.32 -3.43 4.02
CA THR A 29 12.15 -4.27 4.87
C THR A 29 11.48 -5.63 5.10
N GLY A 30 12.27 -6.66 5.42
CA GLY A 30 11.78 -8.00 5.70
C GLY A 30 12.61 -9.08 5.01
N ALA A 31 12.09 -10.31 4.94
CA ALA A 31 12.79 -11.37 4.23
C ALA A 31 12.82 -11.07 2.72
N PRO A 32 13.92 -11.35 1.99
CA PRO A 32 14.03 -11.07 0.56
C PRO A 32 12.87 -11.65 -0.27
N LYS A 33 12.39 -12.85 0.10
CA LYS A 33 11.24 -13.50 -0.55
C LYS A 33 9.89 -12.79 -0.33
N GLN A 34 9.79 -11.94 0.70
CA GLN A 34 8.56 -11.19 1.02
C GLN A 34 8.52 -9.85 0.29
N ILE A 35 9.67 -9.23 0.01
CA ILE A 35 9.74 -7.86 -0.53
C ILE A 35 8.93 -7.71 -1.83
N PRO A 36 9.09 -8.55 -2.87
CA PRO A 36 8.30 -8.42 -4.10
C PRO A 36 6.79 -8.49 -3.85
N TRP A 37 6.36 -9.41 -2.97
CA TRP A 37 4.94 -9.55 -2.66
C TRP A 37 4.40 -8.39 -1.81
N GLY A 38 5.21 -7.90 -0.86
CA GLY A 38 4.88 -6.70 -0.08
C GLY A 38 4.71 -5.46 -0.97
N ILE A 39 5.57 -5.29 -1.99
CA ILE A 39 5.47 -4.21 -2.97
C ILE A 39 4.14 -4.31 -3.72
N ALA A 40 3.79 -5.50 -4.21
CA ALA A 40 2.54 -5.71 -4.93
C ALA A 40 1.31 -5.42 -4.05
N CYS A 41 1.27 -5.95 -2.82
CA CYS A 41 0.18 -5.67 -1.89
C CYS A 41 0.08 -4.18 -1.52
N ARG A 42 1.21 -3.49 -1.35
CA ARG A 42 1.25 -2.03 -1.13
C ARG A 42 0.66 -1.26 -2.30
N ALA A 43 1.08 -1.59 -3.52
CA ALA A 43 0.60 -0.95 -4.73
C ALA A 43 -0.91 -1.13 -4.90
N ASP A 44 -1.43 -2.34 -4.67
CA ASP A 44 -2.86 -2.61 -4.74
C ASP A 44 -3.64 -1.80 -3.69
N LYS A 45 -3.15 -1.70 -2.44
CA LYS A 45 -3.80 -0.90 -1.40
C LYS A 45 -3.80 0.59 -1.69
N VAL A 46 -2.70 1.13 -2.22
CA VAL A 46 -2.66 2.53 -2.66
C VAL A 46 -3.63 2.74 -3.83
N ARG A 47 -3.70 1.80 -4.79
CA ARG A 47 -4.67 1.88 -5.90
C ARG A 47 -6.13 1.81 -5.42
N GLU A 48 -6.42 1.03 -4.37
CA GLU A 48 -7.73 1.03 -3.70
C GLU A 48 -8.06 2.42 -3.10
N LEU A 49 -7.10 3.07 -2.42
CA LEU A 49 -7.25 4.44 -1.92
C LEU A 49 -7.51 5.43 -3.08
N GLU A 50 -6.75 5.34 -4.18
CA GLU A 50 -6.92 6.23 -5.34
C GLU A 50 -8.31 6.12 -5.97
N ALA A 51 -8.91 4.93 -5.93
CA ALA A 51 -10.24 4.68 -6.46
C ALA A 51 -11.38 5.24 -5.59
N THR A 52 -11.10 5.73 -4.38
CA THR A 52 -12.13 6.31 -3.50
C THR A 52 -12.61 7.69 -3.99
N ASN A 53 -13.77 8.13 -3.49
CA ASN A 53 -14.31 9.47 -3.74
C ASN A 53 -13.80 10.53 -2.73
N LEU A 54 -12.73 10.24 -1.98
CA LEU A 54 -12.15 11.19 -1.04
C LEU A 54 -11.56 12.41 -1.78
N PRO A 55 -11.59 13.61 -1.17
CA PRO A 55 -10.85 14.76 -1.67
C PRO A 55 -9.36 14.44 -1.84
N GLU A 56 -8.70 14.99 -2.86
CA GLU A 56 -7.28 14.67 -3.13
C GLU A 56 -6.36 15.02 -1.94
N VAL A 57 -6.67 16.09 -1.21
CA VAL A 57 -5.93 16.44 0.01
C VAL A 57 -6.04 15.37 1.09
N GLU A 58 -7.18 14.69 1.17
CA GLU A 58 -7.41 13.62 2.13
C GLU A 58 -6.72 12.34 1.63
N LYS A 59 -6.81 12.02 0.34
CA LYS A 59 -6.06 10.92 -0.27
C LYS A 59 -4.56 11.06 -0.04
N ALA A 60 -4.01 12.26 -0.23
CA ALA A 60 -2.60 12.52 0.01
C ALA A 60 -2.19 12.20 1.45
N ARG A 61 -2.97 12.64 2.45
CA ARG A 61 -2.71 12.32 3.87
C ARG A 61 -2.77 10.83 4.16
N TRP A 62 -3.79 10.14 3.64
CA TRP A 62 -3.89 8.68 3.79
C TRP A 62 -2.72 7.96 3.13
N ARG A 63 -2.34 8.37 1.92
CA ARG A 63 -1.22 7.80 1.17
C ARG A 63 0.09 7.98 1.94
N GLU A 64 0.35 9.18 2.46
CA GLU A 64 1.53 9.46 3.29
C GLU A 64 1.56 8.58 4.54
N ALA A 65 0.45 8.48 5.27
CA ALA A 65 0.37 7.62 6.45
C ALA A 65 0.59 6.14 6.11
N MET A 66 -0.05 5.65 5.05
CA MET A 66 0.12 4.29 4.55
C MET A 66 1.59 3.98 4.22
N LEU A 67 2.28 4.88 3.52
CA LEU A 67 3.66 4.68 3.05
C LEU A 67 4.71 4.70 4.18
N ARG A 68 4.35 5.07 5.41
CA ARG A 68 5.23 4.93 6.59
C ARG A 68 5.41 3.46 7.00
N GLU A 69 4.51 2.56 6.63
CA GLU A 69 4.73 1.13 6.81
C GLU A 69 5.78 0.63 5.81
N THR A 70 6.95 0.26 6.32
CA THR A 70 8.04 -0.28 5.51
C THR A 70 8.18 -1.78 5.63
N ARG A 71 7.43 -2.49 6.47
CA ARG A 71 7.59 -3.94 6.63
C ARG A 71 6.77 -4.68 5.58
N ALA A 72 7.45 -5.45 4.71
CA ALA A 72 6.80 -6.24 3.65
C ALA A 72 5.78 -7.25 4.21
N GLY A 73 6.06 -7.83 5.38
CA GLY A 73 5.14 -8.75 6.06
C GLY A 73 3.77 -8.12 6.38
N GLU A 74 3.77 -6.86 6.84
CA GLU A 74 2.53 -6.16 7.19
C GLU A 74 1.68 -5.89 5.96
N TRP A 75 2.29 -5.45 4.85
CA TRP A 75 1.59 -5.28 3.58
C TRP A 75 0.94 -6.58 3.10
N ILE A 76 1.64 -7.70 3.25
CA ILE A 76 1.08 -9.03 2.94
C ILE A 76 -0.11 -9.33 3.86
N ASP A 77 -0.04 -9.03 5.15
CA ASP A 77 -1.14 -9.27 6.09
C ASP A 77 -2.35 -8.36 5.82
N TYR A 78 -2.12 -7.12 5.39
CA TYR A 78 -3.15 -6.18 4.99
C TYR A 78 -3.85 -6.55 3.68
N ARG A 79 -3.32 -7.50 2.88
CA ARG A 79 -3.86 -7.83 1.54
C ARG A 79 -5.37 -8.13 1.51
N LYS A 80 -5.93 -8.67 2.60
CA LYS A 80 -7.36 -9.00 2.72
C LYS A 80 -8.16 -7.99 3.56
N GLN A 81 -7.51 -6.93 4.03
CA GLN A 81 -8.11 -5.91 4.89
C GLN A 81 -8.51 -4.69 4.06
N HIS A 82 -9.24 -3.76 4.66
CA HIS A 82 -9.61 -2.51 3.99
C HIS A 82 -8.36 -1.65 3.75
N TRP A 83 -8.32 -0.87 2.65
CA TRP A 83 -7.18 0.00 2.32
C TRP A 83 -6.79 0.96 3.46
N ALA A 84 -7.77 1.38 4.26
CA ALA A 84 -7.55 2.31 5.37
C ALA A 84 -6.75 1.71 6.53
N THR A 85 -6.67 0.38 6.65
CA THR A 85 -6.01 -0.27 7.79
C THR A 85 -4.55 0.15 7.98
N PRO A 86 -3.66 0.07 6.96
CA PRO A 86 -2.30 0.58 7.08
C PRO A 86 -2.25 2.06 7.49
N GLY A 87 -3.10 2.92 6.92
CA GLY A 87 -3.12 4.34 7.27
C GLY A 87 -3.49 4.59 8.74
N LEU A 88 -4.50 3.90 9.26
CA LEU A 88 -4.96 4.05 10.64
C LEU A 88 -3.87 3.69 11.67
N MET A 89 -3.05 2.68 11.37
CA MET A 89 -1.94 2.26 12.23
C MET A 89 -0.81 3.30 12.28
N HIS A 90 -0.65 4.09 11.22
CA HIS A 90 0.53 4.94 10.99
C HIS A 90 0.24 6.44 10.92
N PHE A 91 -1.00 6.86 11.18
CA PHE A 91 -1.28 8.26 11.43
C PHE A 91 -0.56 8.78 12.67
N THR A 92 -0.04 10.00 12.57
CA THR A 92 0.42 10.78 13.74
C THR A 92 -0.78 11.19 14.60
N GLU A 93 -0.49 11.66 15.82
CA GLU A 93 -1.53 12.16 16.71
C GLU A 93 -2.28 13.36 16.13
N GLU A 94 -1.56 14.25 15.43
CA GLU A 94 -2.15 15.40 14.75
C GLU A 94 -3.06 14.97 13.59
N GLU A 95 -2.63 13.99 12.80
CA GLU A 95 -3.43 13.45 11.68
C GLU A 95 -4.68 12.71 12.18
N ARG A 96 -4.56 11.93 13.26
CA ARG A 96 -5.71 11.31 13.92
C ARG A 96 -6.71 12.36 14.40
N THR A 97 -6.21 13.43 15.01
CA THR A 97 -7.06 14.53 15.51
C THR A 97 -7.77 15.24 14.34
N ALA A 98 -7.06 15.48 13.24
CA ALA A 98 -7.62 16.11 12.05
C ALA A 98 -8.71 15.27 11.35
N ILE A 99 -8.67 13.94 11.48
CA ILE A 99 -9.62 13.02 10.84
C ILE A 99 -10.77 12.64 11.77
N LEU A 100 -10.51 12.47 13.07
CA LEU A 100 -11.50 12.03 14.05
C LEU A 100 -12.28 13.17 14.70
N GLY A 101 -11.81 14.42 14.57
CA GLY A 101 -12.52 15.60 15.04
C GLY A 101 -12.80 15.59 16.54
N ASN A 102 -11.85 16.08 17.33
CA ASN A 102 -12.13 16.57 18.69
C ASN A 102 -12.39 18.07 18.64
#